data_AF-A0A367ZBB0-F1
#
_entry.id   AF-A0A367ZBB0-F1
#
_cell.length_a   1.000
_cell.length_b   1.000
_cell.length_c   1.000
_cell.angle_alpha   90.00
_cell.angle_beta   90.00
_cell.angle_gamma   90.00
#
_symmetry.space_group_name_H-M   'P 1'
#
loop_
_entity.id
_entity.type
_entity.pdbx_description
1 polymer ?
#
loop_
_entity_poly.entity_id
_entity_poly.type
_entity_poly.pdbx_seq_one_letter_code
_entity_poly.pdbx_strand_id
1 'polypeptide(L)'
;MIWGAVLEREALSTVAERFQSVLPVLQLIPKPLVLLLLTPFHWASLRLYLIPLFTFIFALLLSARYLQDIYNLSSLKPCLRYLIACLFGFAYPTLNIGASGEGEKSPDASYLPELGGPGYLDIPSGYAVAVSRPKATSNIYGEGMHFLQRGEKVEEIADLNDQTDQIEAISAFCHEGVAIQISDIHYGFRLKQSPPLEVSRFYREAQKPPNFSIQALRNLMQSRVVSEQGLTDWRTMVKGMIRSTISDFIYRHTVRDLLKPPSDYNPYSDLKRTFQSRPFRERLRQMGTELLWLNLGLFDLEKPAFKQELLKRWNPEDSVSETPLASQPDHRRSGSAQVDRTRTALIEDLLTTMTASPPENMLENLRAVLSAHASDSSSGR
;
A
#
# COMPACT_ATOMS: atom_id res chain seq x y z
N MET A 1 41.49 -39.08 -5.75
CA MET A 1 42.91 -38.93 -5.36
C MET A 1 43.69 -40.23 -5.38
N ILE A 2 43.20 -41.33 -4.78
CA ILE A 2 43.96 -42.59 -4.65
C ILE A 2 44.28 -43.24 -6.01
N TRP A 3 43.38 -43.14 -6.99
CA TRP A 3 43.52 -43.87 -8.27
C TRP A 3 44.62 -43.34 -9.21
N GLY A 4 44.88 -42.02 -9.25
CA GLY A 4 45.96 -41.47 -10.08
C GLY A 4 47.35 -41.81 -9.55
N ALA A 5 47.53 -41.79 -8.22
CA ALA A 5 48.77 -42.20 -7.56
C ALA A 5 49.04 -43.70 -7.66
N VAL A 6 48.00 -44.52 -7.83
CA VAL A 6 48.11 -45.98 -8.02
C VAL A 6 48.45 -46.31 -9.49
N LEU A 7 47.85 -45.62 -10.46
CA LEU A 7 48.07 -45.86 -11.89
C LEU A 7 49.47 -45.42 -12.38
N GLU A 8 50.08 -44.41 -11.75
CA GLU A 8 51.40 -43.87 -12.16
C GLU A 8 52.49 -44.03 -11.07
N ARG A 9 52.30 -44.99 -10.15
CA ARG A 9 53.15 -45.17 -8.95
C ARG A 9 54.63 -45.32 -9.28
N GLU A 10 54.96 -46.02 -10.37
CA GLU A 10 56.34 -46.26 -10.81
C GLU A 10 57.02 -44.96 -11.28
N ALA A 11 56.35 -44.18 -12.15
CA ALA A 11 56.87 -42.89 -12.61
C ALA A 11 57.02 -41.88 -11.45
N LEU A 12 56.03 -41.80 -10.56
CA LEU A 12 56.05 -40.90 -9.40
C LEU A 12 57.11 -41.30 -8.37
N SER A 13 57.40 -42.59 -8.20
CA SER A 13 58.45 -43.07 -7.30
C SER A 13 59.86 -42.66 -7.75
N THR A 14 60.15 -42.76 -9.06
CA THR A 14 61.45 -42.34 -9.61
C THR A 14 61.68 -40.84 -9.52
N VAL A 15 60.62 -40.04 -9.68
CA VAL A 15 60.67 -38.58 -9.49
C VAL A 15 60.81 -38.23 -8.01
N ALA A 16 60.10 -38.92 -7.11
CA ALA A 16 60.24 -38.72 -5.66
C ALA A 16 61.66 -39.06 -5.17
N GLU A 17 62.28 -40.12 -5.67
CA GLU A 17 63.67 -40.47 -5.35
C GLU A 17 64.67 -39.41 -5.87
N ARG A 18 64.44 -38.87 -7.08
CA ARG A 18 65.24 -37.75 -7.61
C ARG A 18 65.07 -36.46 -6.81
N PHE A 19 63.87 -36.17 -6.29
CA PHE A 19 63.65 -34.98 -5.46
C PHE A 19 64.21 -35.15 -4.03
N GLN A 20 64.16 -36.37 -3.47
CA GLN A 20 64.74 -36.70 -2.16
C GLN A 20 66.28 -36.70 -2.16
N SER A 21 66.92 -36.91 -3.32
CA SER A 21 68.37 -36.79 -3.44
C SER A 21 68.85 -35.34 -3.59
N VAL A 22 67.99 -34.44 -4.11
CA VAL A 22 68.32 -33.01 -4.29
C VAL A 22 68.00 -32.18 -3.03
N LEU A 23 66.97 -32.57 -2.26
CA LEU A 23 66.53 -31.86 -1.05
C LEU A 23 66.47 -32.83 0.14
N PRO A 24 67.51 -32.91 1.00
CA PRO A 24 67.59 -33.88 2.10
C PRO A 24 66.50 -33.66 3.18
N VAL A 25 65.91 -32.47 3.23
CA VAL A 25 64.79 -32.14 4.14
C VAL A 25 63.54 -32.99 3.84
N LEU A 26 63.33 -33.41 2.58
CA LEU A 26 62.18 -34.23 2.19
C LEU A 26 62.29 -35.69 2.63
N GLN A 27 63.43 -36.12 3.18
CA GLN A 27 63.61 -37.48 3.73
C GLN A 27 62.91 -37.69 5.08
N LEU A 28 62.61 -36.60 5.81
CA LEU A 28 61.81 -36.67 7.04
C LEU A 28 60.32 -36.94 6.79
N ILE A 29 59.84 -36.68 5.57
CA ILE A 29 58.42 -36.79 5.23
C ILE A 29 58.13 -38.23 4.79
N PRO A 30 57.05 -38.87 5.29
CA PRO A 30 56.66 -40.21 4.85
C PRO A 30 56.50 -40.26 3.32
N LYS A 31 57.09 -41.28 2.69
CA LYS A 31 56.99 -41.52 1.24
C LYS A 31 55.58 -41.35 0.64
N PRO A 32 54.47 -41.82 1.24
CA PRO A 32 53.13 -41.61 0.66
C PRO A 32 52.71 -40.14 0.60
N LEU A 33 53.20 -39.30 1.51
CA LEU A 33 52.87 -37.87 1.60
C LEU A 33 53.66 -37.08 0.56
N VAL A 34 54.93 -37.45 0.34
CA VAL A 34 55.77 -36.91 -0.75
C VAL A 34 55.17 -37.25 -2.13
N LEU A 35 54.68 -38.49 -2.29
CA LEU A 35 54.03 -38.95 -3.53
C LEU A 35 52.72 -38.19 -3.80
N LEU A 36 51.94 -37.90 -2.74
CA LEU A 36 50.73 -37.08 -2.82
C LEU A 36 51.01 -35.59 -3.11
N LEU A 37 52.11 -35.05 -2.59
CA LEU A 37 52.53 -33.67 -2.89
C LEU A 37 53.08 -33.50 -4.32
N LEU A 38 53.72 -34.55 -4.86
CA LEU A 38 54.27 -34.56 -6.22
C LEU A 38 53.25 -34.91 -7.30
N THR A 39 52.13 -35.57 -6.96
CA THR A 39 51.07 -35.90 -7.94
C THR A 39 50.55 -34.74 -8.80
N PRO A 40 50.31 -33.51 -8.29
CA PRO A 40 49.88 -32.40 -9.15
C PRO A 40 50.98 -31.88 -10.10
N PHE A 41 52.25 -32.19 -9.86
CA PHE A 41 53.39 -31.71 -10.67
C PHE A 41 53.80 -32.65 -11.82
N HIS A 42 53.22 -33.84 -11.89
CA HIS A 42 53.48 -34.79 -12.98
C HIS A 42 52.48 -34.61 -14.12
N TRP A 43 52.95 -34.38 -15.35
CA TRP A 43 52.10 -34.10 -16.53
C TRP A 43 51.02 -35.17 -16.78
N ALA A 44 51.38 -36.45 -16.63
CA ALA A 44 50.46 -37.55 -16.89
C ALA A 44 49.38 -37.71 -15.79
N SER A 45 49.64 -37.18 -14.59
CA SER A 45 48.66 -37.04 -13.51
C SER A 45 47.85 -35.74 -13.64
N LEU A 46 48.47 -34.64 -14.12
CA LEU A 46 47.82 -33.34 -14.35
C LEU A 46 46.63 -33.46 -15.31
N ARG A 47 46.74 -34.22 -16.40
CA ARG A 47 45.61 -34.44 -17.35
C ARG A 47 44.38 -35.06 -16.66
N LEU A 48 44.58 -35.92 -15.66
CA LEU A 48 43.49 -36.56 -14.92
C LEU A 48 42.75 -35.57 -14.02
N TYR A 49 43.39 -34.46 -13.65
CA TYR A 49 42.77 -33.34 -12.94
C TYR A 49 42.18 -32.30 -13.90
N LEU A 50 42.85 -32.03 -15.02
CA LEU A 50 42.40 -31.05 -16.01
C LEU A 50 41.12 -31.47 -16.71
N ILE A 51 40.96 -32.77 -17.04
CA ILE A 51 39.76 -33.27 -17.71
C ILE A 51 38.50 -33.01 -16.86
N PRO A 52 38.36 -33.51 -15.62
CA PRO A 52 37.16 -33.26 -14.82
C PRO A 52 36.97 -31.78 -14.47
N LEU A 53 38.05 -31.03 -14.28
CA LEU A 53 37.98 -29.59 -14.06
C LEU A 53 37.41 -28.87 -15.30
N PHE A 54 37.89 -29.20 -16.49
CA PHE A 54 37.41 -28.62 -17.74
C PHE A 54 35.96 -29.04 -18.02
N THR A 55 35.62 -30.33 -17.81
CA THR A 55 34.24 -30.81 -17.93
C THR A 55 33.31 -30.08 -16.96
N PHE A 56 33.75 -29.85 -15.72
CA PHE A 56 32.98 -29.12 -14.72
C PHE A 56 32.76 -27.66 -15.14
N ILE A 57 33.82 -26.95 -15.56
CA ILE A 57 33.73 -25.56 -16.04
C ILE A 57 32.82 -25.49 -17.27
N PHE A 58 32.98 -26.41 -18.23
CA PHE A 58 32.18 -26.47 -19.44
C PHE A 58 30.70 -26.72 -19.13
N ALA A 59 30.39 -27.67 -18.23
CA ALA A 59 29.03 -27.93 -17.79
C ALA A 59 28.40 -26.72 -17.09
N LEU A 60 29.19 -25.98 -16.29
CA LEU A 60 28.75 -24.77 -15.60
C LEU A 60 28.45 -23.64 -16.60
N LEU A 61 29.30 -23.42 -17.61
CA LEU A 61 29.07 -22.44 -18.67
C LEU A 61 27.86 -22.79 -19.54
N LEU A 62 27.69 -24.07 -19.90
CA LEU A 62 26.54 -24.54 -20.67
C LEU A 62 25.23 -24.36 -19.88
N SER A 63 25.26 -24.66 -18.57
CA SER A 63 24.12 -24.43 -17.67
C SER A 63 23.78 -22.94 -17.56
N ALA A 64 24.78 -22.06 -17.48
CA ALA A 64 24.57 -20.62 -17.45
C ALA A 64 23.94 -20.11 -18.75
N ARG A 65 24.37 -20.64 -19.90
CA ARG A 65 23.81 -20.31 -21.20
C ARG A 65 22.37 -20.80 -21.37
N TYR A 66 22.07 -22.00 -20.87
CA TYR A 66 20.71 -22.53 -20.81
C TYR A 66 19.78 -21.65 -19.96
N LEU A 67 20.26 -21.20 -18.79
CA LEU A 67 19.49 -20.31 -17.93
C LEU A 67 19.26 -18.94 -18.59
N GLN A 68 20.29 -18.43 -19.28
CA GLN A 68 20.20 -17.18 -20.02
C GLN A 68 19.10 -17.24 -21.10
N ASP A 69 19.00 -18.36 -21.81
CA ASP A 69 18.03 -18.56 -22.88
C ASP A 69 16.59 -18.68 -22.35
N ILE A 70 16.38 -19.48 -21.30
CA ILE A 70 15.06 -19.65 -20.66
C ILE A 70 14.51 -18.35 -20.11
N TYR A 71 15.35 -17.57 -19.44
CA TYR A 71 14.95 -16.32 -18.80
C TYR A 71 15.17 -15.10 -19.70
N ASN A 72 15.61 -15.31 -20.95
CA ASN A 72 15.91 -14.28 -21.96
C ASN A 72 16.76 -13.12 -21.41
N LEU A 73 17.85 -13.46 -20.73
CA LEU A 73 18.72 -12.49 -20.04
C LEU A 73 19.78 -11.91 -21.00
N SER A 74 20.03 -10.61 -20.91
CA SER A 74 20.99 -9.92 -21.79
C SER A 74 22.45 -10.34 -21.54
N SER A 75 22.77 -10.84 -20.34
CA SER A 75 24.13 -11.16 -19.95
C SER A 75 24.26 -12.52 -19.26
N LEU A 76 25.40 -13.19 -19.48
CA LEU A 76 25.69 -14.51 -18.89
C LEU A 76 26.20 -14.40 -17.44
N LYS A 77 26.78 -13.25 -17.07
CA LYS A 77 27.39 -13.01 -15.75
C LYS A 77 26.41 -13.20 -14.57
N PRO A 78 25.17 -12.67 -14.59
CA PRO A 78 24.19 -12.92 -13.54
C PRO A 78 23.81 -14.40 -13.42
N CYS A 79 23.69 -15.11 -14.55
CA CYS A 79 23.40 -16.55 -14.58
C CYS A 79 24.52 -17.36 -13.93
N LEU A 80 25.79 -17.02 -14.23
CA LEU A 80 26.96 -17.68 -13.64
C LEU A 80 27.01 -17.46 -12.13
N ARG A 81 26.77 -16.21 -11.68
CA ARG A 81 26.72 -15.85 -10.26
C ARG A 81 25.61 -16.62 -9.53
N TYR A 82 24.44 -16.72 -10.14
CA TYR A 82 23.32 -17.51 -9.60
C TYR A 82 23.68 -18.99 -9.45
N LEU A 83 24.32 -19.59 -10.46
CA LEU A 83 24.75 -21.00 -10.40
C LEU A 83 25.81 -21.25 -9.33
N ILE A 84 26.82 -20.37 -9.23
CA ILE A 84 27.85 -20.45 -8.19
C ILE A 84 27.20 -20.33 -6.80
N ALA A 85 26.28 -19.39 -6.62
CA ALA A 85 25.55 -19.21 -5.36
C ALA A 85 24.69 -20.45 -5.01
N CYS A 86 24.08 -21.10 -5.99
CA CYS A 86 23.33 -22.34 -5.79
C CYS A 86 24.22 -23.55 -5.48
N LEU A 87 25.37 -23.67 -6.13
CA LEU A 87 26.23 -24.85 -6.04
C LEU A 87 27.11 -24.83 -4.77
N PHE A 88 27.65 -23.66 -4.42
CA PHE A 88 28.63 -23.54 -3.35
C PHE A 88 28.11 -22.83 -2.09
N GLY A 89 26.98 -22.13 -2.18
CA GLY A 89 26.34 -21.50 -1.02
C GLY A 89 27.06 -20.27 -0.47
N PHE A 90 27.83 -19.56 -1.29
CA PHE A 90 28.49 -18.30 -0.92
C PHE A 90 28.33 -17.23 -2.01
N ALA A 91 28.70 -15.98 -1.71
CA ALA A 91 28.57 -14.81 -2.59
C ALA A 91 27.11 -14.49 -3.01
N TYR A 92 26.20 -14.55 -2.04
CA TYR A 92 24.81 -14.15 -2.23
C TYR A 92 24.68 -12.64 -2.45
N PRO A 93 23.95 -12.19 -3.48
CA PRO A 93 23.64 -10.78 -3.64
C PRO A 93 22.61 -10.32 -2.61
N THR A 94 22.61 -9.03 -2.33
CA THR A 94 21.59 -8.33 -1.53
C THR A 94 20.71 -7.51 -2.47
N LEU A 95 19.39 -7.54 -2.28
CA LEU A 95 18.42 -6.70 -2.96
C LEU A 95 17.80 -5.73 -1.95
N ASN A 96 18.04 -4.43 -2.14
CA ASN A 96 17.49 -3.39 -1.29
C ASN A 96 16.21 -2.87 -1.91
N ILE A 97 15.10 -3.00 -1.19
CA ILE A 97 13.80 -2.48 -1.61
C ILE A 97 13.68 -1.04 -1.14
N GLY A 98 13.18 -0.13 -1.97
CA GLY A 98 12.93 1.28 -1.58
C GLY A 98 14.01 2.31 -1.94
N ALA A 99 15.08 1.92 -2.63
CA ALA A 99 16.13 2.87 -3.07
C ALA A 99 15.83 3.58 -4.41
N SER A 100 14.75 3.25 -5.10
CA SER A 100 14.28 4.06 -6.22
C SER A 100 12.80 3.83 -6.46
N GLY A 101 12.10 4.88 -6.90
CA GLY A 101 10.71 4.80 -7.32
C GLY A 101 10.51 3.68 -8.34
N GLU A 102 9.33 3.07 -8.29
CA GLU A 102 8.73 2.27 -9.37
C GLU A 102 9.72 1.69 -10.39
N GLY A 103 10.27 0.52 -10.10
CA GLY A 103 10.87 -0.33 -11.13
C GLY A 103 12.28 0.03 -11.59
N GLU A 104 13.00 0.95 -10.96
CA GLU A 104 14.42 1.11 -11.26
C GLU A 104 15.21 -0.05 -10.66
N LYS A 105 15.55 -1.01 -11.52
CA LYS A 105 16.55 -2.05 -11.25
C LYS A 105 17.77 -1.36 -10.66
N SER A 106 18.05 -1.56 -9.37
CA SER A 106 19.28 -1.05 -8.78
C SER A 106 20.44 -1.44 -9.71
N PRO A 107 21.34 -0.50 -10.04
CA PRO A 107 22.35 -0.69 -11.10
C PRO A 107 23.41 -1.73 -10.73
N ASP A 108 23.30 -2.36 -9.56
CA ASP A 108 24.12 -3.50 -9.20
C ASP A 108 23.55 -4.78 -9.79
N ALA A 109 24.39 -5.45 -10.57
CA ALA A 109 24.30 -6.76 -11.23
C ALA A 109 23.75 -7.92 -10.37
N SER A 110 22.58 -7.73 -9.77
CA SER A 110 21.84 -8.62 -8.89
C SER A 110 20.81 -9.35 -9.72
N TYR A 111 20.90 -10.68 -9.74
CA TYR A 111 19.97 -11.52 -10.49
C TYR A 111 18.61 -11.69 -9.79
N LEU A 112 18.46 -11.20 -8.57
CA LEU A 112 17.29 -11.45 -7.71
C LEU A 112 15.95 -11.00 -8.32
N PRO A 113 15.84 -9.85 -9.01
CA PRO A 113 14.56 -9.44 -9.63
C PRO A 113 14.12 -10.37 -10.77
N GLU A 114 15.06 -10.91 -11.53
CA GLU A 114 14.78 -11.66 -12.75
C GLU A 114 14.66 -13.17 -12.46
N LEU A 115 15.69 -13.73 -11.81
CA LEU A 115 15.83 -15.17 -11.50
C LEU A 115 15.26 -15.56 -10.13
N GLY A 116 15.18 -14.63 -9.18
CA GLY A 116 14.83 -14.92 -7.78
C GLY A 116 16.03 -15.39 -6.95
N GLY A 117 15.74 -15.92 -5.76
CA GLY A 117 16.74 -16.41 -4.81
C GLY A 117 17.49 -17.66 -5.29
N PRO A 118 18.72 -17.90 -4.76
CA PRO A 118 19.11 -17.54 -3.41
C PRO A 118 19.77 -16.16 -3.27
N GLY A 119 19.40 -15.41 -2.23
CA GLY A 119 19.98 -14.09 -1.95
C GLY A 119 19.40 -13.44 -0.70
N TYR A 120 19.92 -12.28 -0.33
CA TYR A 120 19.40 -11.49 0.78
C TYR A 120 18.50 -10.38 0.28
N LEU A 121 17.48 -10.08 1.06
CA LEU A 121 16.48 -9.05 0.83
C LEU A 121 16.56 -8.07 2.01
N ASP A 122 16.86 -6.81 1.73
CA ASP A 122 16.84 -5.74 2.72
C ASP A 122 15.54 -4.96 2.55
N ILE A 123 14.64 -5.10 3.52
CA ILE A 123 13.33 -4.45 3.52
C ILE A 123 13.36 -3.28 4.51
N PRO A 124 13.23 -2.03 4.04
CA PRO A 124 13.17 -0.87 4.91
C PRO A 124 11.86 -0.83 5.72
N SER A 125 11.86 -0.08 6.81
CA SER A 125 10.64 0.18 7.59
C SER A 125 9.54 0.79 6.73
N GLY A 126 8.31 0.33 6.91
CA GLY A 126 7.14 0.80 6.16
C GLY A 126 6.89 0.05 4.86
N TYR A 127 7.69 -0.96 4.52
CA TYR A 127 7.43 -1.83 3.37
C TYR A 127 7.28 -3.28 3.79
N ALA A 128 6.55 -4.04 2.98
CA ALA A 128 6.49 -5.48 3.05
C ALA A 128 6.63 -6.07 1.66
N VAL A 129 7.26 -7.23 1.58
CA VAL A 129 7.48 -7.90 0.31
C VAL A 129 6.89 -9.29 0.35
N ALA A 130 6.16 -9.57 -0.71
CA ALA A 130 5.67 -10.89 -0.95
C ALA A 130 6.53 -11.63 -1.95
N VAL A 131 6.74 -12.88 -1.60
CA VAL A 131 7.63 -13.77 -2.28
C VAL A 131 6.84 -14.99 -2.67
N SER A 132 6.75 -15.23 -3.97
CA SER A 132 6.09 -16.40 -4.52
C SER A 132 7.07 -17.54 -4.66
N ARG A 133 6.54 -18.75 -4.50
CA ARG A 133 7.22 -19.99 -4.87
C ARG A 133 6.29 -20.73 -5.82
N PRO A 134 6.78 -21.35 -6.90
CA PRO A 134 5.94 -21.98 -7.94
C PRO A 134 4.92 -23.03 -7.46
N LYS A 135 5.07 -23.56 -6.23
CA LYS A 135 4.20 -24.62 -5.67
C LYS A 135 3.74 -24.35 -4.23
N ALA A 136 4.00 -23.17 -3.68
CA ALA A 136 3.62 -22.84 -2.31
C ALA A 136 2.92 -21.49 -2.24
N THR A 137 2.12 -21.30 -1.20
CA THR A 137 1.54 -19.99 -0.88
C THR A 137 2.64 -18.96 -0.73
N SER A 138 2.39 -17.74 -1.18
CA SER A 138 3.35 -16.65 -1.06
C SER A 138 3.73 -16.42 0.41
N ASN A 139 5.04 -16.41 0.64
CA ASN A 139 5.64 -16.00 1.90
C ASN A 139 5.67 -14.47 1.93
N ILE A 140 5.48 -13.91 3.11
CA ILE A 140 5.45 -12.47 3.31
C ILE A 140 6.55 -12.12 4.30
N TYR A 141 7.43 -11.23 3.89
CA TYR A 141 8.52 -10.70 4.70
C TYR A 141 8.23 -9.23 5.04
N GLY A 142 8.50 -8.84 6.28
CA GLY A 142 8.32 -7.48 6.79
C GLY A 142 9.66 -6.73 6.86
N GLU A 143 9.72 -5.69 7.68
CA GLU A 143 10.94 -4.92 7.93
C GLU A 143 12.12 -5.82 8.37
N GLY A 144 13.27 -5.63 7.71
CA GLY A 144 14.54 -6.25 8.09
C GLY A 144 15.21 -7.07 6.97
N MET A 145 16.29 -7.75 7.36
CA MET A 145 17.07 -8.61 6.47
C MET A 145 16.47 -10.01 6.41
N HIS A 146 16.07 -10.44 5.22
CA HIS A 146 15.51 -11.76 4.98
C HIS A 146 16.28 -12.52 3.92
N PHE A 147 16.42 -13.84 4.08
CA PHE A 147 17.06 -14.69 3.08
C PHE A 147 16.01 -15.29 2.15
N LEU A 148 16.10 -14.98 0.87
CA LEU A 148 15.32 -15.60 -0.19
C LEU A 148 15.90 -16.98 -0.52
N GLN A 149 15.06 -18.01 -0.44
CA GLN A 149 15.46 -19.36 -0.75
C GLN A 149 15.52 -19.61 -2.26
N ARG A 150 16.06 -20.77 -2.66
CA ARG A 150 16.06 -21.19 -4.06
C ARG A 150 14.62 -21.32 -4.60
N GLY A 151 14.36 -20.67 -5.73
CA GLY A 151 13.05 -20.71 -6.38
C GLY A 151 11.98 -19.84 -5.71
N GLU A 152 12.39 -19.02 -4.74
CA GLU A 152 11.59 -17.91 -4.24
C GLU A 152 11.85 -16.67 -5.09
N LYS A 153 10.79 -16.00 -5.54
CA LYS A 153 10.89 -14.78 -6.34
C LYS A 153 10.07 -13.67 -5.70
N VAL A 154 10.61 -12.45 -5.70
CA VAL A 154 9.85 -11.25 -5.31
C VAL A 154 8.74 -11.06 -6.33
N GLU A 155 7.51 -11.16 -5.85
CA GLU A 155 6.31 -10.99 -6.67
C GLU A 155 5.85 -9.54 -6.61
N GLU A 156 5.74 -9.00 -5.40
CA GLU A 156 5.15 -7.69 -5.17
C GLU A 156 5.77 -7.01 -3.95
N ILE A 157 5.88 -5.68 -4.04
CA ILE A 157 6.30 -4.81 -2.94
C ILE A 157 5.08 -3.98 -2.54
N ALA A 158 4.67 -4.09 -1.28
CA ALA A 158 3.58 -3.30 -0.73
C ALA A 158 4.12 -2.22 0.21
N ASP A 159 3.66 -0.99 -0.01
CA ASP A 159 3.85 0.12 0.91
C ASP A 159 2.83 0.01 2.05
N LEU A 160 3.31 -0.06 3.28
CA LEU A 160 2.53 -0.18 4.51
C LEU A 160 2.16 1.19 5.09
N ASN A 161 2.72 2.27 4.56
CA ASN A 161 2.45 3.61 5.07
C ASN A 161 1.02 4.06 4.73
N ASP A 162 0.54 5.05 5.48
CA ASP A 162 -0.74 5.67 5.22
C ASP A 162 -0.69 6.39 3.86
N GLN A 163 -1.59 6.01 2.95
CA GLN A 163 -1.67 6.58 1.62
C GLN A 163 -2.84 7.56 1.54
N THR A 164 -2.62 8.64 0.79
CA THR A 164 -3.64 9.63 0.49
C THR A 164 -3.85 9.71 -1.01
N ASP A 165 -5.11 9.85 -1.42
CA ASP A 165 -5.46 10.03 -2.82
C ASP A 165 -6.68 10.95 -2.97
N GLN A 166 -6.90 11.43 -4.18
CA GLN A 166 -7.97 12.34 -4.52
C GLN A 166 -8.77 11.89 -5.75
N ILE A 167 -10.05 12.25 -5.76
CA ILE A 167 -10.95 12.09 -6.88
C ILE A 167 -11.47 13.47 -7.23
N GLU A 168 -11.04 13.98 -8.39
CA GLU A 168 -11.44 15.30 -8.90
C GLU A 168 -12.96 15.44 -8.98
N ALA A 169 -13.62 14.46 -9.60
CA ALA A 169 -15.06 14.45 -9.77
C ALA A 169 -15.63 13.04 -9.94
N ILE A 170 -16.84 12.86 -9.44
CA ILE A 170 -17.70 11.70 -9.67
C ILE A 170 -19.05 12.20 -10.13
N SER A 171 -19.42 11.90 -11.38
CA SER A 171 -20.77 12.09 -11.88
C SER A 171 -21.56 10.78 -11.79
N ALA A 172 -22.79 10.86 -11.31
CA ALA A 172 -23.75 9.77 -11.31
C ALA A 172 -25.19 10.30 -11.48
N PHE A 173 -26.06 9.48 -12.03
CA PHE A 173 -27.48 9.80 -12.13
C PHE A 173 -28.18 9.49 -10.81
N CYS A 174 -28.99 10.45 -10.34
CA CYS A 174 -29.85 10.26 -9.18
C CYS A 174 -31.08 9.39 -9.52
N HIS A 175 -31.93 9.12 -8.54
CA HIS A 175 -33.15 8.33 -8.72
C HIS A 175 -34.07 8.89 -9.83
N GLU A 176 -34.08 10.20 -10.00
CA GLU A 176 -34.90 10.92 -10.99
C GLU A 176 -34.21 11.06 -12.36
N GLY A 177 -33.04 10.45 -12.56
CA GLY A 177 -32.30 10.50 -13.81
C GLY A 177 -31.56 11.83 -14.06
N VAL A 178 -31.39 12.66 -13.03
CA VAL A 178 -30.60 13.90 -13.10
C VAL A 178 -29.15 13.59 -12.74
N ALA A 179 -28.21 14.08 -13.55
CA ALA A 179 -26.79 13.93 -13.30
C ALA A 179 -26.31 14.87 -12.18
N ILE A 180 -25.82 14.27 -11.10
CA ILE A 180 -25.26 14.96 -9.94
C ILE A 180 -23.76 14.62 -9.89
N GLN A 181 -22.97 15.65 -9.63
CA GLN A 181 -21.53 15.58 -9.50
C GLN A 181 -21.11 15.89 -8.05
N ILE A 182 -20.16 15.12 -7.53
CA ILE A 182 -19.41 15.49 -6.33
C ILE A 182 -17.96 15.72 -6.75
N SER A 183 -17.39 16.86 -6.34
CA SER A 183 -16.01 17.23 -6.62
C SER A 183 -15.14 17.16 -5.36
N ASP A 184 -13.81 17.24 -5.53
CA ASP A 184 -12.81 17.41 -4.45
C ASP A 184 -12.87 16.36 -3.33
N ILE A 185 -13.07 15.09 -3.70
CA ILE A 185 -13.10 14.00 -2.72
C ILE A 185 -11.67 13.61 -2.37
N HIS A 186 -11.33 13.72 -1.09
CA HIS A 186 -10.04 13.31 -0.57
C HIS A 186 -10.21 12.13 0.38
N TYR A 187 -9.32 11.16 0.33
CA TYR A 187 -9.40 10.02 1.22
C TYR A 187 -8.02 9.51 1.61
N GLY A 188 -7.96 9.01 2.85
CA GLY A 188 -6.81 8.34 3.41
C GLY A 188 -7.11 6.87 3.62
N PHE A 189 -6.23 6.00 3.15
CA PHE A 189 -6.35 4.56 3.30
C PHE A 189 -5.00 3.94 3.67
N ARG A 190 -5.04 2.77 4.29
CA ARG A 190 -3.84 2.03 4.66
C ARG A 190 -4.08 0.53 4.56
N LEU A 191 -3.01 -0.25 4.62
CA LEU A 191 -3.12 -1.69 4.77
C LEU A 191 -3.69 -1.98 6.17
N LYS A 192 -4.64 -2.90 6.24
CA LYS A 192 -5.25 -3.28 7.51
C LYS A 192 -4.17 -3.79 8.48
N GLN A 193 -4.10 -3.14 9.63
CA GLN A 193 -3.27 -3.58 10.73
C GLN A 193 -3.98 -4.73 11.47
N SER A 194 -3.25 -5.78 11.79
CA SER A 194 -3.73 -6.71 12.83
C SER A 194 -3.57 -5.98 14.17
N PRO A 195 -4.51 -6.12 15.12
CA PRO A 195 -4.16 -5.85 16.50
C PRO A 195 -2.89 -6.65 16.83
N PRO A 196 -1.95 -6.11 17.62
CA PRO A 196 -0.83 -6.90 18.09
C PRO A 196 -1.42 -8.12 18.80
N LEU A 197 -1.39 -9.26 18.11
CA LEU A 197 -1.79 -10.53 18.70
C LEU A 197 -0.89 -10.68 19.92
N GLU A 198 -1.49 -10.81 21.10
CA GLU A 198 -0.81 -11.41 22.24
C GLU A 198 -0.19 -12.71 21.74
N VAL A 199 1.12 -12.65 21.56
CA VAL A 199 2.08 -13.70 21.24
C VAL A 199 1.43 -15.06 21.10
N SER A 200 1.00 -15.40 19.87
CA SER A 200 0.82 -16.79 19.51
C SER A 200 2.17 -17.47 19.74
N ARG A 201 2.19 -18.44 20.68
CA ARG A 201 3.37 -19.11 21.27
C ARG A 201 4.25 -19.88 20.27
N PHE A 202 4.13 -19.60 18.98
CA PHE A 202 4.83 -20.25 17.87
C PHE A 202 5.82 -19.33 17.13
N TYR A 203 5.85 -18.02 17.41
CA TYR A 203 6.92 -17.15 16.93
C TYR A 203 8.10 -17.18 17.91
N ARG A 204 8.94 -18.19 17.74
CA ARG A 204 10.21 -18.34 18.43
C ARG A 204 11.26 -17.46 17.72
N GLU A 205 11.96 -16.65 18.52
CA GLU A 205 13.19 -15.89 18.22
C GLU A 205 13.11 -14.73 17.19
N ALA A 206 13.28 -13.51 17.71
CA ALA A 206 14.14 -12.44 17.16
C ALA A 206 13.67 -11.42 16.12
N GLN A 207 12.37 -11.29 15.75
CA GLN A 207 11.94 -10.15 14.94
C GLN A 207 10.63 -9.55 15.46
N LYS A 208 10.63 -8.22 15.64
CA LYS A 208 9.48 -7.39 16.00
C LYS A 208 8.27 -7.85 15.17
N PRO A 209 7.12 -8.19 15.81
CA PRO A 209 5.97 -8.65 15.05
C PRO A 209 5.60 -7.57 14.02
N PRO A 210 5.30 -7.95 12.77
CA PRO A 210 4.91 -6.98 11.76
C PRO A 210 3.71 -6.20 12.25
N ASN A 211 3.78 -4.86 12.21
CA ASN A 211 2.68 -3.96 12.59
C ASN A 211 1.47 -4.05 11.62
N PHE A 212 1.49 -4.99 10.68
CA PHE A 212 0.50 -5.18 9.63
C PHE A 212 -0.05 -6.61 9.63
N SER A 213 -1.24 -6.77 9.08
CA SER A 213 -1.85 -8.10 8.96
C SER A 213 -1.29 -8.85 7.74
N ILE A 214 -0.60 -9.97 7.97
CA ILE A 214 -0.13 -10.88 6.91
C ILE A 214 -1.31 -11.30 6.01
N GLN A 215 -2.47 -11.57 6.61
CA GLN A 215 -3.67 -11.93 5.85
C GLN A 215 -4.19 -10.76 5.01
N ALA A 216 -4.10 -9.52 5.51
CA ALA A 216 -4.51 -8.36 4.73
C ALA A 216 -3.57 -8.14 3.54
N LEU A 217 -2.26 -8.27 3.73
CA LEU A 217 -1.32 -8.16 2.61
C LEU A 217 -1.55 -9.28 1.58
N ARG A 218 -1.76 -10.52 2.05
CA ARG A 218 -2.13 -11.64 1.17
C ARG A 218 -3.40 -11.35 0.38
N ASN A 219 -4.44 -10.85 1.05
CA ASN A 219 -5.69 -10.47 0.42
C ASN A 219 -5.47 -9.37 -0.62
N LEU A 220 -4.72 -8.31 -0.30
CA LEU A 220 -4.39 -7.22 -1.23
C LEU A 220 -3.82 -7.78 -2.53
N MET A 221 -2.79 -8.63 -2.43
CA MET A 221 -2.14 -9.20 -3.61
C MET A 221 -3.05 -10.11 -4.42
N GLN A 222 -3.81 -10.98 -3.76
CA GLN A 222 -4.68 -11.95 -4.43
C GLN A 222 -5.94 -11.29 -5.02
N SER A 223 -6.35 -10.15 -4.45
CA SER A 223 -7.54 -9.40 -4.88
C SER A 223 -7.29 -8.47 -6.07
N ARG A 224 -6.04 -8.36 -6.54
CA ARG A 224 -5.73 -7.48 -7.66
C ARG A 224 -6.41 -7.97 -8.94
N VAL A 225 -7.19 -7.06 -9.53
CA VAL A 225 -7.88 -7.31 -10.81
C VAL A 225 -6.89 -7.12 -11.95
N VAL A 226 -6.90 -8.02 -12.93
CA VAL A 226 -6.13 -7.85 -14.17
C VAL A 226 -7.00 -7.09 -15.17
N SER A 227 -6.54 -5.91 -15.61
CA SER A 227 -7.13 -5.15 -16.71
C SER A 227 -6.33 -5.38 -18.00
N GLU A 228 -6.81 -4.81 -19.11
CA GLU A 228 -6.09 -4.84 -20.40
C GLU A 228 -4.70 -4.16 -20.33
N GLN A 229 -4.51 -3.22 -19.39
CA GLN A 229 -3.22 -2.55 -19.14
C GLN A 229 -2.33 -3.34 -18.17
N GLY A 230 -2.78 -4.48 -17.65
CA GLY A 230 -2.03 -5.33 -16.72
C GLY A 230 -2.64 -5.38 -15.33
N LEU A 231 -1.81 -5.58 -14.31
CA LEU A 231 -2.25 -5.69 -12.92
C LEU A 231 -2.76 -4.33 -12.42
N THR A 232 -4.01 -4.27 -11.95
CA THR A 232 -4.57 -3.01 -11.44
C THR A 232 -3.88 -2.60 -10.15
N ASP A 233 -3.49 -1.33 -10.07
CA ASP A 233 -2.88 -0.81 -8.84
C ASP A 233 -3.88 -0.80 -7.66
N TRP A 234 -3.37 -0.99 -6.45
CA TRP A 234 -4.14 -0.99 -5.21
C TRP A 234 -4.92 0.32 -5.04
N ARG A 235 -4.29 1.46 -5.31
CA ARG A 235 -4.93 2.78 -5.27
C ARG A 235 -6.16 2.84 -6.18
N THR A 236 -6.03 2.31 -7.40
CA THR A 236 -7.12 2.26 -8.38
C THR A 236 -8.29 1.40 -7.90
N MET A 237 -8.02 0.28 -7.22
CA MET A 237 -9.08 -0.56 -6.65
C MET A 237 -9.86 0.16 -5.55
N VAL A 238 -9.15 0.81 -4.62
CA VAL A 238 -9.78 1.59 -3.54
C VAL A 238 -10.60 2.75 -4.12
N LYS A 239 -10.04 3.48 -5.09
CA LYS A 239 -10.72 4.54 -5.84
C LYS A 239 -12.02 4.04 -6.50
N GLY A 240 -11.97 2.87 -7.14
CA GLY A 240 -13.13 2.22 -7.74
C GLY A 240 -14.22 1.88 -6.73
N MET A 241 -13.86 1.36 -5.56
CA MET A 241 -14.82 1.03 -4.49
C MET A 241 -15.48 2.28 -3.90
N ILE A 242 -14.71 3.34 -3.66
CA ILE A 242 -15.25 4.63 -3.18
C ILE A 242 -16.19 5.20 -4.24
N ARG A 243 -15.76 5.20 -5.52
CA ARG A 243 -16.58 5.69 -6.63
C ARG A 243 -17.92 4.96 -6.74
N SER A 244 -17.89 3.63 -6.76
CA SER A 244 -19.11 2.82 -6.80
C SER A 244 -20.03 3.11 -5.60
N THR A 245 -19.48 3.25 -4.40
CA THR A 245 -20.30 3.52 -3.20
C THR A 245 -20.97 4.90 -3.25
N ILE A 246 -20.27 5.91 -3.76
CA ILE A 246 -20.83 7.27 -3.95
C ILE A 246 -21.90 7.25 -5.05
N SER A 247 -21.61 6.62 -6.20
CA SER A 247 -22.59 6.51 -7.29
C SER A 247 -23.86 5.78 -6.85
N ASP A 248 -23.72 4.68 -6.11
CA ASP A 248 -24.85 3.93 -5.55
C ASP A 248 -25.64 4.76 -4.52
N PHE A 249 -24.97 5.64 -3.77
CA PHE A 249 -25.64 6.55 -2.85
C PHE A 249 -26.42 7.61 -3.62
N ILE A 250 -25.82 8.27 -4.61
CA ILE A 250 -26.49 9.27 -5.45
C ILE A 250 -27.72 8.67 -6.13
N TYR A 251 -27.61 7.46 -6.67
CA TYR A 251 -28.69 6.76 -7.36
C TYR A 251 -29.93 6.51 -6.48
N ARG A 252 -29.74 6.37 -5.16
CA ARG A 252 -30.84 6.11 -4.20
C ARG A 252 -31.54 7.36 -3.68
N HIS A 253 -31.02 8.56 -3.99
CA HIS A 253 -31.55 9.82 -3.49
C HIS A 253 -32.14 10.66 -4.61
N THR A 254 -33.07 11.56 -4.25
CA THR A 254 -33.62 12.55 -5.19
C THR A 254 -32.71 13.77 -5.29
N VAL A 255 -32.93 14.61 -6.31
CA VAL A 255 -32.17 15.86 -6.45
C VAL A 255 -32.40 16.80 -5.26
N ARG A 256 -33.63 16.81 -4.73
CA ARG A 256 -33.99 17.63 -3.56
C ARG A 256 -33.22 17.17 -2.33
N ASP A 257 -33.17 15.87 -2.07
CA ASP A 257 -32.46 15.34 -0.89
C ASP A 257 -30.96 15.68 -0.88
N LEU A 258 -30.35 15.82 -2.06
CA LEU A 258 -28.91 16.05 -2.19
C LEU A 258 -28.54 17.53 -2.25
N LEU A 259 -29.29 18.36 -2.99
CA LEU A 259 -28.96 19.78 -3.19
C LEU A 259 -29.70 20.73 -2.24
N LYS A 260 -30.90 20.35 -1.79
CA LYS A 260 -31.73 21.14 -0.87
C LYS A 260 -32.40 20.23 0.15
N PRO A 261 -31.62 19.57 1.01
CA PRO A 261 -32.16 18.65 2.00
C PRO A 261 -33.14 19.36 2.95
N PRO A 262 -34.17 18.65 3.45
CA PRO A 262 -34.98 19.12 4.58
C PRO A 262 -34.10 19.45 5.79
N SER A 263 -34.53 20.38 6.66
CA SER A 263 -33.75 20.82 7.83
C SER A 263 -33.30 19.67 8.76
N ASP A 264 -34.07 18.58 8.81
CA ASP A 264 -33.80 17.41 9.66
C ASP A 264 -32.93 16.34 8.98
N TYR A 265 -32.55 16.54 7.72
CA TYR A 265 -31.83 15.57 6.90
C TYR A 265 -30.48 16.12 6.46
N ASN A 266 -29.42 15.30 6.58
CA ASN A 266 -28.09 15.67 6.12
C ASN A 266 -27.49 14.54 5.25
N PRO A 267 -27.43 14.71 3.92
CA PRO A 267 -26.95 13.68 3.00
C PRO A 267 -25.48 13.31 3.25
N TYR A 268 -24.65 14.26 3.70
CA TYR A 268 -23.25 13.99 4.03
C TYR A 268 -23.12 13.08 5.25
N SER A 269 -24.02 13.23 6.23
CA SER A 269 -24.00 12.40 7.43
C SER A 269 -24.38 10.95 7.12
N ASP A 270 -25.35 10.74 6.23
CA ASP A 270 -25.79 9.41 5.82
C ASP A 270 -24.81 8.75 4.86
N LEU A 271 -24.18 9.52 3.97
CA LEU A 271 -23.08 9.02 3.16
C LEU A 271 -21.90 8.61 4.06
N LYS A 272 -21.53 9.41 5.06
CA LYS A 272 -20.50 9.06 6.04
C LYS A 272 -20.86 7.79 6.83
N ARG A 273 -22.11 7.63 7.24
CA ARG A 273 -22.61 6.38 7.88
C ARG A 273 -22.48 5.18 6.94
N THR A 274 -22.72 5.37 5.64
CA THR A 274 -22.54 4.32 4.63
C THR A 274 -21.08 3.85 4.57
N PHE A 275 -20.12 4.78 4.58
CA PHE A 275 -18.69 4.45 4.66
C PHE A 275 -18.26 3.84 6.00
N GLN A 276 -18.97 4.15 7.08
CA GLN A 276 -18.74 3.54 8.40
C GLN A 276 -19.44 2.19 8.57
N SER A 277 -20.31 1.81 7.64
CA SER A 277 -21.11 0.60 7.73
C SER A 277 -20.26 -0.67 7.68
N ARG A 278 -20.72 -1.72 8.38
CA ARG A 278 -20.06 -3.03 8.38
C ARG A 278 -19.90 -3.62 6.97
N PRO A 279 -20.91 -3.57 6.06
CA PRO A 279 -20.76 -4.09 4.71
C PRO A 279 -19.65 -3.42 3.91
N PHE A 280 -19.54 -2.08 3.98
CA PHE A 280 -18.46 -1.36 3.29
C PHE A 280 -17.09 -1.72 3.85
N ARG A 281 -16.94 -1.72 5.19
CA ARG A 281 -15.68 -2.10 5.84
C ARG A 281 -15.27 -3.53 5.52
N GLU A 282 -16.21 -4.47 5.44
CA GLU A 282 -15.88 -5.85 5.10
C GLU A 282 -15.40 -5.99 3.64
N ARG A 283 -16.02 -5.26 2.70
CA ARG A 283 -15.53 -5.19 1.31
C ARG A 283 -14.11 -4.64 1.22
N LEU A 284 -13.78 -3.58 1.97
CA LEU A 284 -12.40 -3.08 2.05
C LEU A 284 -11.44 -4.11 2.67
N ARG A 285 -11.87 -4.80 3.72
CA ARG A 285 -11.08 -5.84 4.39
C ARG A 285 -10.80 -7.05 3.51
N GLN A 286 -11.72 -7.40 2.61
CA GLN A 286 -11.50 -8.44 1.60
C GLN A 286 -10.37 -8.09 0.63
N MET A 287 -10.11 -6.80 0.40
CA MET A 287 -8.95 -6.29 -0.34
C MET A 287 -7.73 -5.97 0.57
N GLY A 288 -7.77 -6.37 1.84
CA GLY A 288 -6.71 -6.07 2.80
C GLY A 288 -6.60 -4.61 3.25
N THR A 289 -7.59 -3.78 2.93
CA THR A 289 -7.51 -2.32 3.11
C THR A 289 -8.34 -1.85 4.31
N GLU A 290 -7.90 -0.77 4.93
CA GLU A 290 -8.66 0.01 5.92
C GLU A 290 -8.75 1.47 5.47
N LEU A 291 -9.96 2.04 5.50
CA LEU A 291 -10.19 3.46 5.24
C LEU A 291 -10.01 4.24 6.56
N LEU A 292 -9.12 5.23 6.56
CA LEU A 292 -8.81 6.06 7.72
C LEU A 292 -9.77 7.24 7.82
N TRP A 293 -9.88 8.00 6.74
CA TRP A 293 -10.71 9.19 6.67
C TRP A 293 -11.17 9.43 5.24
N LEU A 294 -12.27 10.15 5.11
CA LEU A 294 -12.87 10.55 3.85
C LEU A 294 -13.40 11.97 4.02
N ASN A 295 -12.96 12.86 3.15
CA ASN A 295 -13.50 14.19 2.99
C ASN A 295 -14.26 14.26 1.66
N LEU A 296 -15.49 14.76 1.72
CA LEU A 296 -16.39 14.87 0.59
C LEU A 296 -16.51 16.34 0.25
N GLY A 297 -16.32 16.71 -1.01
CA GLY A 297 -16.69 18.04 -1.48
C GLY A 297 -18.19 18.17 -1.68
N LEU A 298 -18.59 19.22 -2.41
CA LEU A 298 -20.00 19.61 -2.52
C LEU A 298 -20.73 18.83 -3.61
N PHE A 299 -22.01 18.51 -3.36
CA PHE A 299 -22.93 18.09 -4.41
C PHE A 299 -23.27 19.28 -5.32
N ASP A 300 -23.09 19.09 -6.62
CA ASP A 300 -23.54 20.03 -7.64
C ASP A 300 -24.19 19.29 -8.82
N LEU A 301 -24.83 20.02 -9.72
CA LEU A 301 -25.32 19.50 -10.98
C LEU A 301 -24.20 19.48 -12.01
N GLU A 302 -24.07 18.38 -12.76
CA GLU A 302 -23.06 18.26 -13.81
C GLU A 302 -23.25 19.35 -14.89
N LYS A 303 -24.51 19.66 -15.23
CA LYS A 303 -24.84 20.65 -16.25
C LYS A 303 -25.23 21.99 -15.61
N PRO A 304 -24.45 23.08 -15.78
CA PRO A 304 -24.75 24.38 -15.20
C PRO A 304 -26.02 25.01 -15.78
N ALA A 305 -26.38 24.70 -17.03
CA ALA A 305 -27.64 25.15 -17.64
C ALA A 305 -28.87 24.61 -16.90
N PHE A 306 -28.84 23.34 -16.50
CA PHE A 306 -29.91 22.71 -15.73
C PHE A 306 -30.03 23.31 -14.33
N LYS A 307 -28.89 23.68 -13.72
CA LYS A 307 -28.86 24.42 -12.44
C LYS A 307 -29.62 25.74 -12.52
N GLN A 308 -29.46 26.49 -13.61
CA GLN A 308 -30.18 27.77 -13.79
C GLN A 308 -31.69 27.58 -13.94
N GLU A 309 -32.14 26.57 -14.69
CA GLU A 309 -33.57 26.24 -14.82
C GLU A 309 -34.17 25.76 -13.50
N LEU A 310 -33.41 24.94 -12.77
CA LEU A 310 -33.84 24.36 -11.51
C LEU A 310 -33.89 25.42 -10.40
N LEU A 311 -32.95 26.37 -10.38
CA LEU A 311 -32.99 27.56 -9.51
C LEU A 311 -34.19 28.46 -9.83
N LYS A 312 -34.52 28.68 -11.11
CA LYS A 312 -35.74 29.43 -11.50
C LYS A 312 -37.01 28.75 -10.97
N ARG A 313 -37.08 27.42 -11.05
CA ARG A 313 -38.22 26.64 -10.55
C ARG A 313 -38.28 26.54 -9.03
N TRP A 314 -37.15 26.73 -8.35
CA TRP A 314 -37.04 26.72 -6.89
C TRP A 314 -37.15 28.10 -6.25
N ASN A 315 -37.25 29.16 -7.06
CA ASN A 315 -37.50 30.50 -6.57
C ASN A 315 -38.92 30.58 -5.96
N PRO A 316 -39.07 31.16 -4.76
CA PRO A 316 -40.28 31.06 -3.96
C PRO A 316 -41.44 31.98 -4.37
N GLU A 317 -41.41 32.63 -5.53
CA GLU A 317 -42.55 33.47 -5.97
C GLU A 317 -43.85 32.66 -6.16
N ASP A 318 -43.75 31.35 -6.43
CA ASP A 318 -44.92 30.46 -6.57
C ASP A 318 -45.36 29.78 -5.26
N SER A 319 -44.67 30.01 -4.13
CA SER A 319 -45.10 29.48 -2.82
C SER A 319 -46.15 30.35 -2.12
N VAL A 320 -46.52 31.48 -2.72
CA VAL A 320 -47.68 32.31 -2.34
C VAL A 320 -48.85 32.04 -3.31
N SER A 321 -49.12 30.77 -3.60
CA SER A 321 -50.46 30.40 -4.07
C SER A 321 -51.34 30.24 -2.83
N GLU A 322 -51.86 31.37 -2.34
CA GLU A 322 -52.99 31.40 -1.41
C GLU A 322 -54.14 30.61 -2.03
N THR A 323 -54.27 29.36 -1.59
CA THR A 323 -55.54 28.65 -1.70
C THR A 323 -56.49 29.41 -0.78
N PRO A 324 -57.65 29.93 -1.24
CA PRO A 324 -58.61 30.57 -0.35
C PRO A 324 -59.30 29.48 0.48
N LEU A 325 -58.62 29.01 1.52
CA LEU A 325 -59.21 28.18 2.55
C LEU A 325 -59.98 29.10 3.50
N ALA A 326 -61.28 28.86 3.50
CA ALA A 326 -62.27 29.44 4.38
C ALA A 326 -61.76 29.56 5.83
N SER A 327 -61.88 30.78 6.36
CA SER A 327 -62.14 31.14 7.75
C SER A 327 -61.97 30.03 8.80
N GLN A 328 -60.79 29.96 9.40
CA GLN A 328 -60.63 29.46 10.77
C GLN A 328 -59.57 30.31 11.48
N PRO A 329 -59.90 30.97 12.60
CA PRO A 329 -58.95 31.84 13.29
C PRO A 329 -57.99 30.99 14.11
N ASP A 330 -56.74 30.88 13.65
CA ASP A 330 -55.70 30.09 14.31
C ASP A 330 -54.78 31.02 15.13
N HIS A 331 -54.99 31.03 16.45
CA HIS A 331 -54.35 31.94 17.42
C HIS A 331 -52.83 31.71 17.66
N ARG A 332 -52.13 30.95 16.81
CA ARG A 332 -50.73 30.53 17.04
C ARG A 332 -49.66 31.30 16.25
N ARG A 333 -50.02 32.15 15.29
CA ARG A 333 -49.04 32.92 14.47
C ARG A 333 -48.49 34.19 15.12
N SER A 334 -49.13 34.74 16.15
CA SER A 334 -48.63 35.96 16.80
C SER A 334 -47.38 35.75 17.66
N GLY A 335 -47.13 34.52 18.13
CA GLY A 335 -45.96 34.21 18.97
C GLY A 335 -44.64 34.13 18.20
N SER A 336 -44.63 33.54 17.01
CA SER A 336 -43.39 33.35 16.23
C SER A 336 -42.86 34.66 15.64
N ALA A 337 -43.75 35.52 15.14
CA ALA A 337 -43.37 36.84 14.61
C ALA A 337 -42.81 37.78 15.69
N GLN A 338 -43.31 37.68 16.92
CA GLN A 338 -42.79 38.45 18.06
C GLN A 338 -41.39 37.93 18.48
N VAL A 339 -41.21 36.60 18.51
CA VAL A 339 -39.91 35.98 18.83
C VAL A 339 -38.85 36.33 17.79
N ASP A 340 -39.20 36.33 16.50
CA ASP A 340 -38.25 36.69 15.44
C ASP A 340 -37.87 38.19 15.51
N ARG A 341 -38.81 39.08 15.82
CA ARG A 341 -38.52 40.53 16.03
C ARG A 341 -37.64 40.80 17.24
N THR A 342 -37.86 40.09 18.35
CA THR A 342 -37.02 40.23 19.56
C THR A 342 -35.60 39.72 19.33
N ARG A 343 -35.43 38.66 18.52
CA ARG A 343 -34.11 38.16 18.14
C ARG A 343 -33.36 39.12 17.22
N THR A 344 -34.04 39.72 16.24
CA THR A 344 -33.40 40.70 15.36
C THR A 344 -32.98 41.95 16.12
N ALA A 345 -33.79 42.43 17.06
CA ALA A 345 -33.45 43.59 17.91
C ALA A 345 -32.23 43.30 18.81
N LEU A 346 -32.16 42.11 19.42
CA LEU A 346 -31.02 41.72 20.25
C LEU A 346 -29.72 41.65 19.45
N ILE A 347 -29.76 41.14 18.22
CA ILE A 347 -28.57 41.07 17.35
C ILE A 347 -28.09 42.48 16.99
N GLU A 348 -29.00 43.39 16.67
CA GLU A 348 -28.68 44.78 16.36
C GLU A 348 -28.08 45.52 17.57
N ASP A 349 -28.62 45.29 18.77
CA ASP A 349 -28.14 45.91 20.01
C ASP A 349 -26.76 45.36 20.44
N LEU A 350 -26.49 44.06 20.21
CA LEU A 350 -25.15 43.50 20.43
C LEU A 350 -24.11 44.06 19.45
N LEU A 351 -24.47 44.20 18.16
CA LEU A 351 -23.58 44.75 17.14
C LEU A 351 -23.23 46.23 17.40
N THR A 352 -24.21 47.02 17.83
CA THR A 352 -23.98 48.43 18.20
C THR A 352 -23.14 48.54 19.47
N THR A 353 -23.38 47.68 20.47
CA THR A 353 -22.58 47.67 21.71
C THR A 353 -21.12 47.25 21.47
N MET A 354 -20.88 46.30 20.56
CA MET A 354 -19.53 45.88 20.16
C MET A 354 -18.76 46.96 19.40
N THR A 355 -19.46 47.83 18.66
CA THR A 355 -18.84 48.90 17.87
C THR A 355 -18.63 50.19 18.66
N ALA A 356 -19.45 50.45 19.69
CA ALA A 356 -19.36 51.67 20.51
C ALA A 356 -18.54 51.51 21.81
N SER A 357 -18.27 50.28 22.29
CA SER A 357 -17.64 50.07 23.60
C SER A 357 -16.11 49.97 23.53
N PRO A 358 -15.36 50.68 24.41
CA PRO A 358 -13.93 50.49 24.56
C PRO A 358 -13.60 49.08 25.12
N PRO A 359 -12.43 48.50 24.76
CA PRO A 359 -12.12 47.09 25.02
C PRO A 359 -12.10 46.69 26.50
N GLU A 360 -11.85 47.65 27.40
CA GLU A 360 -11.78 47.40 28.85
C GLU A 360 -13.15 47.12 29.49
N ASN A 361 -14.25 47.63 28.91
CA ASN A 361 -15.62 47.51 29.49
C ASN A 361 -16.57 46.68 28.61
N MET A 362 -16.07 46.08 27.52
CA MET A 362 -16.89 45.38 26.52
C MET A 362 -17.67 44.20 27.12
N LEU A 363 -17.06 43.42 28.00
CA LEU A 363 -17.69 42.27 28.65
C LEU A 363 -18.81 42.67 29.62
N GLU A 364 -18.65 43.81 30.32
CA GLU A 364 -19.68 44.32 31.23
C GLU A 364 -20.87 44.89 30.44
N ASN A 365 -20.60 45.63 29.37
CA ASN A 365 -21.64 46.20 28.50
C ASN A 365 -22.44 45.10 27.77
N LEU A 366 -21.78 44.05 27.27
CA LEU A 366 -22.47 42.91 26.66
C LEU A 366 -23.33 42.15 27.68
N ARG A 367 -22.87 42.00 28.93
CA ARG A 367 -23.66 41.39 30.00
C ARG A 367 -24.89 42.23 30.35
N ALA A 368 -24.75 43.55 30.39
CA ALA A 368 -25.87 44.46 30.66
C ALA A 368 -26.98 44.32 29.60
N VAL A 369 -26.62 44.33 28.32
CA VAL A 369 -27.56 44.19 27.19
C VAL A 369 -28.28 42.83 27.20
N LEU A 370 -27.54 41.75 27.45
CA LEU A 370 -28.12 40.40 27.57
C LEU A 370 -29.06 40.28 28.78
N SER A 371 -28.74 40.92 29.90
CA SER A 371 -29.58 40.90 31.09
C SER A 371 -30.89 41.70 30.90
N ALA A 372 -30.84 42.82 30.19
CA ALA A 372 -32.02 43.64 29.88
C ALA A 372 -33.02 42.90 28.97
N HIS A 373 -32.52 42.24 27.93
CA HIS A 373 -33.37 41.44 27.03
C HIS A 373 -33.92 40.17 27.72
N ALA A 374 -33.18 39.59 28.68
CA ALA A 374 -33.66 38.47 29.47
C ALA A 374 -34.83 38.86 30.40
N SER A 375 -34.78 40.05 31.02
CA SER A 375 -35.89 40.55 31.86
C SER A 375 -37.16 40.86 31.05
N ASP A 376 -37.05 41.44 29.86
CA ASP A 376 -38.21 41.76 29.01
C ASP A 376 -38.95 40.50 28.55
N SER A 377 -38.21 39.42 28.25
CA SER A 377 -38.81 38.12 27.88
C SER A 377 -39.62 37.46 29.00
N SER A 378 -39.38 37.84 30.26
CA SER A 378 -40.05 37.28 31.44
C SER A 378 -41.35 38.03 31.83
N SER A 379 -41.54 39.25 31.32
CA SER A 379 -42.72 40.09 31.63
C SER A 379 -43.95 39.83 30.73
N GLY A 380 -43.76 39.04 29.66
CA GLY A 380 -44.79 38.76 28.63
C GLY A 380 -45.42 37.36 28.69
N ARG A 381 -45.44 36.71 29.85
CA ARG A 381 -46.07 35.39 30.04
C ARG A 381 -47.40 35.45 30.77
#